data_AF-A0AAU9MBY2-F1
#
_entry.id   AF-A0AAU9MBY2-F1
#
_cell.length_a   1.000
_cell.length_b   1.000
_cell.length_c   1.000
_cell.angle_alpha   90.00
_cell.angle_beta   90.00
_cell.angle_gamma   90.00
#
_symmetry.space_group_name_H-M   'P 1'
#
loop_
_entity.id
_entity.type
_entity.pdbx_description
1 polymer ?
#
loop_
_entity_poly.entity_id
_entity_poly.type
_entity_poly.pdbx_seq_one_letter_code
_entity_poly.pdbx_strand_id
1 'polypeptide(L)'
;MRKGSWKLITEMFASHIAILINRYDVCADGHDGHLHWLGWTNGEEDTKTIVAFDLGSETFREIPLPDSTLDHNRSNVVGVLAGKLCVMSYIEDVAYEVWVMDEYAVAESWVKRHVFSQFIGYTYPFGFTSHREFLTEGDGYLVLYNPSTNEHKYLEDHCP
;
A
#
# COMPACT_ATOMS: atom_id res chain seq x y z
N MET A 1 8.72 -19.84 15.94
CA MET A 1 9.75 -18.83 16.29
C MET A 1 10.33 -19.14 17.66
N ARG A 2 11.66 -19.27 17.80
CA ARG A 2 12.33 -19.44 19.11
C ARG A 2 12.33 -18.10 19.86
N LYS A 3 12.03 -18.09 21.16
CA LYS A 3 12.12 -16.89 22.01
C LYS A 3 13.59 -16.44 22.13
N GLY A 4 13.87 -15.18 21.85
CA GLY A 4 15.04 -14.47 22.37
C GLY A 4 16.32 -14.45 21.52
N SER A 5 16.26 -14.64 20.22
CA SER A 5 17.44 -14.46 19.35
C SER A 5 17.09 -13.65 18.09
N TRP A 6 17.90 -12.64 17.78
CA TRP A 6 17.85 -11.94 16.49
C TRP A 6 18.68 -12.71 15.46
N LYS A 7 18.12 -12.89 14.27
CA LYS A 7 18.82 -13.44 13.10
C LYS A 7 18.92 -12.33 12.07
N LEU A 8 20.13 -12.08 11.56
CA LEU A 8 20.32 -11.21 10.40
C LEU A 8 19.95 -12.00 9.14
N ILE A 9 19.10 -11.42 8.31
CA ILE A 9 18.81 -11.92 6.96
C ILE A 9 19.67 -11.09 6.01
N THR A 10 20.56 -11.76 5.28
CA THR A 10 21.50 -11.12 4.33
C THR A 10 20.97 -11.09 2.91
N GLU A 11 19.83 -11.74 2.66
CA GLU A 11 19.16 -11.69 1.36
C GLU A 11 18.79 -10.23 1.07
N MET A 12 19.04 -9.81 -0.16
CA MET A 12 18.67 -8.50 -0.65
C MET A 12 17.63 -8.66 -1.75
N PHE A 13 16.72 -7.71 -1.85
CA PHE A 13 15.88 -7.59 -3.04
C PHE A 13 16.77 -7.30 -4.27
N ALA A 14 16.22 -7.53 -5.46
CA ALA A 14 16.96 -7.45 -6.72
C ALA A 14 17.66 -6.09 -6.90
N SER A 15 18.85 -6.09 -7.51
CA SER A 15 19.70 -4.90 -7.60
C SER A 15 19.12 -3.78 -8.46
N HIS A 16 18.11 -4.07 -9.28
CA HIS A 16 17.39 -3.04 -10.02
C HIS A 16 16.36 -2.31 -9.17
N ILE A 17 15.98 -2.78 -7.97
CA ILE A 17 15.19 -1.97 -7.05
C ILE A 17 16.11 -0.92 -6.42
N ALA A 18 15.83 0.35 -6.70
CA ALA A 18 16.64 1.47 -6.28
C ALA A 18 16.47 1.77 -4.79
N ILE A 19 15.20 1.92 -4.38
CA ILE A 19 14.80 2.51 -3.10
C ILE A 19 13.43 1.97 -2.71
N LEU A 20 13.24 1.64 -1.43
CA LEU A 20 11.91 1.43 -0.85
C LEU A 20 11.26 2.78 -0.52
N ILE A 21 10.05 2.98 -1.03
CA ILE A 21 9.21 4.15 -0.77
C ILE A 21 8.71 4.06 0.67
N ASN A 22 8.81 5.17 1.41
CA ASN A 22 8.39 5.25 2.81
C ASN A 22 8.97 4.09 3.66
N ARG A 23 10.31 4.08 3.79
CA ARG A 23 11.10 3.02 4.47
C ARG A 23 10.67 2.67 5.90
N TYR A 24 9.78 3.46 6.49
CA TYR A 24 9.31 3.28 7.86
C TYR A 24 7.98 2.52 7.94
N ASP A 25 7.27 2.38 6.82
CA ASP A 25 5.98 1.72 6.76
C ASP A 25 6.11 0.36 6.07
N VAL A 26 5.58 -0.67 6.71
CA VAL A 26 5.54 -2.05 6.19
C VAL A 26 4.11 -2.57 6.28
N CYS A 27 3.61 -3.12 5.18
CA CYS A 27 2.33 -3.81 5.16
C CYS A 27 2.54 -5.30 5.41
N ALA A 28 2.17 -5.77 6.59
CA ALA A 28 2.09 -7.21 6.88
C ALA A 28 0.70 -7.74 6.49
N ASP A 29 0.66 -8.86 5.77
CA ASP A 29 -0.62 -9.49 5.39
C ASP A 29 -1.37 -10.14 6.57
N GLY A 30 -0.64 -10.48 7.63
CA GLY A 30 -1.14 -11.09 8.86
C GLY A 30 -1.62 -12.55 8.71
N HIS A 31 -1.59 -13.12 7.50
CA HIS A 31 -2.11 -14.47 7.24
C HIS A 31 -0.99 -15.42 6.79
N ASP A 32 -0.37 -15.13 5.64
CA ASP A 32 0.63 -16.01 5.04
C ASP A 32 2.07 -15.61 5.41
N GLY A 33 2.25 -14.51 6.15
CA GLY A 33 3.55 -14.08 6.64
C GLY A 33 4.34 -13.31 5.60
N HIS A 34 3.66 -12.61 4.69
CA HIS A 34 4.32 -11.74 3.74
C HIS A 34 4.35 -10.30 4.25
N LEU A 35 5.51 -9.67 4.09
CA LEU A 35 5.72 -8.25 4.30
C LEU A 35 5.82 -7.54 2.96
N HIS A 36 5.20 -6.38 2.82
CA HIS A 36 5.13 -5.64 1.56
C HIS A 36 5.55 -4.20 1.76
N TRP A 37 6.31 -3.69 0.78
CA TRP A 37 6.72 -2.30 0.65
C TRP A 37 6.45 -1.84 -0.77
N LEU A 38 6.29 -0.54 -0.95
CA LEU A 38 6.42 0.06 -2.27
C LEU A 38 7.89 0.34 -2.54
N GLY A 39 8.32 0.21 -3.79
CA GLY A 39 9.69 0.48 -4.21
C GLY A 39 9.74 1.12 -5.59
N TRP A 40 10.83 1.82 -5.87
CA TRP A 40 11.18 2.30 -7.20
C TRP A 40 12.20 1.35 -7.82
N THR A 41 12.03 1.02 -9.10
CA THR A 41 13.03 0.29 -9.88
C THR A 41 13.87 1.26 -10.72
N ASN A 42 15.18 1.06 -10.74
CA ASN A 42 16.13 1.68 -11.65
C ASN A 42 15.87 1.17 -13.09
N GLY A 43 15.51 2.06 -14.02
CA GLY A 43 15.26 1.75 -15.43
C GLY A 43 15.18 3.03 -16.30
N GLU A 44 14.91 2.89 -17.61
CA GLU A 44 14.66 4.04 -18.50
C GLU A 44 13.38 4.81 -18.13
N GLU A 45 12.45 4.12 -17.47
CA GLU A 45 11.25 4.67 -16.85
C GLU A 45 11.35 4.31 -15.36
N ASP A 46 11.49 5.30 -14.47
CA ASP A 46 11.47 5.08 -13.01
C ASP A 46 10.10 4.52 -12.62
N THR A 47 9.92 3.19 -12.64
CA THR A 47 8.63 2.55 -12.36
C THR A 47 8.51 2.13 -10.89
N LYS A 48 7.26 2.09 -10.39
CA LYS A 48 6.94 1.62 -9.05
C LYS A 48 6.67 0.12 -9.09
N THR A 49 7.07 -0.59 -8.04
CA THR A 49 6.74 -2.01 -7.81
C THR A 49 6.37 -2.23 -6.35
N ILE A 50 5.73 -3.36 -6.05
CA ILE A 50 5.59 -3.86 -4.69
C ILE A 50 6.72 -4.85 -4.45
N VAL A 51 7.55 -4.57 -3.45
CA VAL A 51 8.55 -5.51 -2.95
C VAL A 51 7.91 -6.33 -1.85
N ALA A 52 7.89 -7.65 -2.01
CA ALA A 52 7.36 -8.57 -1.00
C ALA A 52 8.49 -9.43 -0.42
N PHE A 53 8.42 -9.69 0.88
CA PHE A 53 9.31 -10.60 1.59
C PHE A 53 8.49 -11.69 2.28
N ASP A 54 8.77 -12.93 1.94
CA ASP A 54 8.15 -14.12 2.53
C ASP A 54 8.94 -14.52 3.79
N LEU A 55 8.30 -14.46 4.97
CA LEU A 55 8.93 -14.82 6.24
C LEU A 55 9.18 -16.33 6.40
N GLY A 56 8.46 -17.16 5.65
CA GLY A 56 8.58 -18.62 5.68
C GLY A 56 9.76 -19.13 4.86
N SER A 57 9.93 -18.62 3.63
CA SER A 57 11.05 -18.95 2.76
C SER A 57 12.26 -18.03 2.93
N GLU A 58 12.11 -16.89 3.60
CA GLU A 58 13.11 -15.82 3.73
C GLU A 58 13.57 -15.26 2.37
N THR A 59 12.67 -15.19 1.39
CA THR A 59 12.97 -14.71 0.03
C THR A 59 12.21 -13.45 -0.35
N PHE A 60 12.84 -12.59 -1.14
CA PHE A 60 12.19 -11.46 -1.78
C PHE A 60 11.54 -11.84 -3.10
N ARG A 61 10.46 -11.14 -3.45
CA ARG A 61 9.86 -11.16 -4.78
C ARG A 61 9.29 -9.80 -5.13
N GLU A 62 9.14 -9.56 -6.42
CA GLU A 62 8.44 -8.38 -6.94
C GLU A 62 7.01 -8.75 -7.31
N ILE A 63 6.11 -7.81 -7.06
CA ILE A 63 4.71 -7.88 -7.43
C ILE A 63 4.39 -6.59 -8.18
N PRO A 64 3.96 -6.66 -9.45
CA PRO A 64 3.64 -5.46 -10.20
C PRO A 64 2.40 -4.77 -9.60
N LEU A 65 2.40 -3.45 -9.66
CA LEU A 65 1.21 -2.64 -9.41
C LEU A 65 0.20 -2.77 -10.57
N PRO A 66 -1.07 -2.39 -10.38
CA PRO A 66 -1.99 -2.22 -11.50
C PRO A 66 -1.44 -1.20 -12.50
N ASP A 67 -1.45 -1.52 -13.80
CA ASP A 67 -0.84 -0.69 -14.87
C ASP A 67 -1.24 0.79 -14.80
N SER A 68 -2.52 1.07 -14.54
CA SER A 68 -3.02 2.44 -14.47
C SER A 68 -2.50 3.23 -13.27
N THR A 69 -1.78 2.62 -12.34
CA THR A 69 -1.28 3.27 -11.11
C THR A 69 0.21 3.59 -11.13
N LEU A 70 0.88 3.32 -12.26
CA LEU A 70 2.32 3.50 -12.46
C LEU A 70 2.72 4.96 -12.75
N ASP A 71 1.76 5.81 -13.12
CA ASP A 71 2.03 7.23 -13.41
C ASP A 71 2.73 7.95 -12.25
N HIS A 72 3.62 8.88 -12.59
CA HIS A 72 4.40 9.63 -11.60
C HIS A 72 3.56 10.61 -10.78
N ASN A 73 2.43 11.07 -11.30
CA ASN A 73 1.47 11.95 -10.61
C ASN A 73 0.56 11.21 -9.61
N ARG A 74 0.85 9.94 -9.31
CA ARG A 74 0.06 9.14 -8.38
C ARG A 74 0.79 8.88 -7.08
N SER A 75 0.08 8.99 -5.97
CA SER A 75 0.55 8.53 -4.67
C SER A 75 -0.12 7.21 -4.33
N ASN A 76 0.66 6.20 -3.97
CA ASN A 76 0.16 4.84 -3.71
C ASN A 76 0.48 4.45 -2.27
N VAL A 77 -0.43 3.71 -1.64
CA VAL A 77 -0.16 2.96 -0.40
C VAL A 77 -0.61 1.52 -0.56
N VAL A 78 0.21 0.60 -0.07
CA VAL A 78 -0.09 -0.84 -0.05
C VAL A 78 -0.74 -1.23 1.27
N GLY A 79 -1.73 -2.11 1.23
CA GLY A 79 -2.46 -2.55 2.40
C GLY A 79 -3.10 -3.92 2.21
N VAL A 80 -3.93 -4.30 3.18
CA VAL A 80 -4.69 -5.56 3.13
C VAL A 80 -6.17 -5.24 3.33
N LEU A 81 -7.00 -5.69 2.39
CA LEU A 81 -8.44 -5.54 2.45
C LEU A 81 -9.09 -6.91 2.40
N ALA A 82 -9.81 -7.27 3.46
CA ALA A 82 -10.48 -8.56 3.58
C ALA A 82 -9.54 -9.78 3.34
N GLY A 83 -8.30 -9.69 3.80
CA GLY A 83 -7.29 -10.75 3.66
C GLY A 83 -6.60 -10.80 2.29
N LYS A 84 -6.85 -9.84 1.41
CA LYS A 84 -6.21 -9.72 0.10
C LYS A 84 -5.31 -8.50 0.04
N LEU A 85 -4.18 -8.62 -0.67
CA LEU A 85 -3.31 -7.50 -0.97
C LEU A 85 -4.09 -6.44 -1.77
N CYS A 86 -3.95 -5.19 -1.38
CA CYS A 86 -4.63 -4.07 -2.02
C CYS A 86 -3.72 -2.85 -2.14
N VAL A 87 -4.07 -1.96 -3.07
CA VAL A 87 -3.41 -0.68 -3.29
C VAL A 87 -4.47 0.41 -3.33
N MET A 88 -4.29 1.46 -2.53
CA MET A 88 -5.01 2.71 -2.70
C MET A 88 -4.12 3.68 -3.46
N SER A 89 -4.60 4.14 -4.60
CA SER A 89 -3.91 5.06 -5.52
C SER A 89 -4.67 6.37 -5.55
N TYR A 90 -3.99 7.47 -5.25
CA TYR A 90 -4.51 8.82 -5.42
C TYR A 90 -4.05 9.39 -6.75
N ILE A 91 -5.02 9.83 -7.54
CA ILE A 91 -4.82 10.60 -8.76
C ILE A 91 -4.95 12.06 -8.36
N GLU A 92 -3.85 12.81 -8.45
CA GLU A 92 -3.78 14.22 -8.06
C GLU A 92 -4.98 15.02 -8.61
N ASP A 93 -5.73 15.65 -7.70
CA ASP A 93 -6.91 16.48 -7.95
C ASP A 93 -8.08 15.81 -8.67
N VAL A 94 -8.13 14.47 -8.66
CA VAL A 94 -9.17 13.71 -9.37
C VAL A 94 -9.92 12.78 -8.42
N ALA A 95 -9.27 11.71 -7.93
CA ALA A 95 -9.95 10.65 -7.19
C ALA A 95 -8.96 9.70 -6.52
N TYR A 96 -9.48 8.90 -5.60
CA TYR A 96 -8.84 7.69 -5.10
C TYR A 96 -9.42 6.47 -5.81
N GLU A 97 -8.54 5.53 -6.14
CA GLU A 97 -8.88 4.21 -6.65
C GLU A 97 -8.32 3.15 -5.70
N VAL A 98 -9.15 2.19 -5.31
CA VAL A 98 -8.69 1.02 -4.54
C VAL A 98 -8.75 -0.22 -5.40
N TRP A 99 -7.59 -0.83 -5.57
CA TRP A 99 -7.37 -2.06 -6.32
C TRP A 99 -7.10 -3.21 -5.35
N VAL A 100 -7.72 -4.35 -5.61
CA VAL A 100 -7.56 -5.57 -4.80
C VAL A 100 -7.07 -6.69 -5.70
N MET A 101 -6.02 -7.39 -5.27
CA MET A 101 -5.45 -8.52 -5.97
C MET A 101 -6.24 -9.78 -5.63
N ASP A 102 -6.97 -10.32 -6.61
CA ASP A 102 -7.82 -11.48 -6.37
C ASP A 102 -7.02 -12.78 -6.19
N GLU A 103 -5.87 -12.89 -6.86
CA GLU A 103 -4.92 -13.99 -6.76
C GLU A 103 -3.52 -13.46 -6.40
N TYR A 104 -2.97 -13.91 -5.27
CA TYR A 104 -1.74 -13.35 -4.73
C TYR A 104 -0.56 -13.44 -5.71
N ALA A 105 0.11 -12.31 -5.92
CA ALA A 105 1.22 -12.10 -6.84
C ALA A 105 0.94 -12.44 -8.32
N VAL A 106 -0.33 -12.44 -8.74
CA VAL A 106 -0.74 -12.54 -10.15
C VAL A 106 -1.17 -11.16 -10.64
N ALA A 107 -0.42 -10.59 -11.59
CA ALA A 107 -0.59 -9.21 -12.06
C ALA A 107 -1.98 -8.97 -12.65
N GLU A 108 -2.47 -9.91 -13.44
CA GLU A 108 -3.74 -9.84 -14.16
C GLU A 108 -4.95 -9.95 -13.21
N SER A 109 -4.73 -10.30 -11.95
CA SER A 109 -5.79 -10.45 -10.95
C SER A 109 -6.12 -9.16 -10.19
N TRP A 110 -5.46 -8.05 -10.52
CA TRP A 110 -5.81 -6.74 -9.97
C TRP A 110 -7.21 -6.31 -10.44
N VAL A 111 -8.11 -6.11 -9.48
CA VAL A 111 -9.47 -5.63 -9.74
C VAL A 111 -9.71 -4.32 -9.01
N LYS A 112 -10.11 -3.28 -9.73
CA LYS A 112 -10.57 -2.01 -9.14
C LYS A 112 -11.90 -2.26 -8.41
N ARG A 113 -11.91 -2.10 -7.08
CA ARG A 113 -13.09 -2.35 -6.24
C ARG A 113 -13.80 -1.08 -5.79
N HIS A 114 -13.06 0.01 -5.58
CA HIS A 114 -13.63 1.26 -5.10
C HIS A 114 -13.04 2.46 -5.83
N VAL A 115 -13.87 3.49 -6.02
CA VAL A 115 -13.48 4.81 -6.51
C VAL A 115 -14.23 5.84 -5.69
N PHE A 116 -13.53 6.84 -5.16
CA PHE A 116 -14.13 7.93 -4.40
C PHE A 116 -13.39 9.24 -4.63
N SER A 117 -14.11 10.36 -4.52
CA SER A 117 -13.56 11.70 -4.75
C SER A 117 -12.67 12.15 -3.59
N GLN A 118 -11.92 13.22 -3.81
CA GLN A 118 -11.25 13.93 -2.74
C GLN A 118 -12.21 14.42 -1.66
N PHE A 119 -11.71 14.45 -0.43
CA PHE A 119 -12.37 15.11 0.70
C PHE A 119 -12.08 16.61 0.66
N ILE A 120 -12.56 17.37 1.64
CA ILE A 120 -12.24 18.80 1.74
C ILE A 120 -10.73 18.92 1.99
N GLY A 121 -9.98 19.59 1.10
CA GLY A 121 -8.52 19.77 1.21
C GLY A 121 -7.70 18.76 0.41
N TYR A 122 -6.38 18.85 0.51
CA TYR A 122 -5.44 17.92 -0.12
C TYR A 122 -5.10 16.81 0.86
N THR A 123 -5.57 15.59 0.59
CA THR A 123 -5.19 14.40 1.36
C THR A 123 -4.43 13.39 0.50
N TYR A 124 -3.63 12.56 1.13
CA TYR A 124 -2.87 11.48 0.50
C TYR A 124 -3.27 10.13 1.11
N PRO A 125 -3.17 9.02 0.36
CA PRO A 125 -3.41 7.70 0.90
C PRO A 125 -2.46 7.41 2.06
N PHE A 126 -3.00 7.02 3.21
CA PHE A 126 -2.21 6.70 4.40
C PHE A 126 -2.29 5.21 4.77
N GLY A 127 -3.46 4.59 4.63
CA GLY A 127 -3.58 3.16 4.87
C GLY A 127 -5.01 2.64 4.98
N PHE A 128 -5.13 1.50 5.65
CA PHE A 128 -6.37 0.74 5.78
C PHE A 128 -6.56 0.30 7.23
N THR A 129 -7.80 0.32 7.70
CA THR A 129 -8.13 -0.22 9.02
C THR A 129 -8.56 -1.69 8.94
N SER A 130 -8.52 -2.39 10.07
CA SER A 130 -9.05 -3.76 10.18
C SER A 130 -10.57 -3.84 9.92
N HIS A 131 -11.28 -2.72 10.02
CA HIS A 131 -12.72 -2.61 9.71
C HIS A 131 -13.00 -2.30 8.24
N ARG A 132 -11.98 -2.42 7.35
CA ARG A 132 -12.10 -2.19 5.91
C ARG A 132 -12.41 -0.73 5.56
N GLU A 133 -11.96 0.19 6.38
CA GLU A 133 -12.04 1.62 6.13
C GLU A 133 -10.72 2.12 5.54
N PHE A 134 -10.83 3.21 4.79
CA PHE A 134 -9.74 3.83 4.05
C PHE A 134 -9.29 5.07 4.82
N LEU A 135 -7.99 5.16 5.06
CA LEU A 135 -7.39 6.27 5.81
C LEU A 135 -6.60 7.15 4.86
N THR A 136 -6.94 8.43 4.80
CA THR A 136 -6.16 9.46 4.10
C THR A 136 -5.67 10.51 5.09
N GLU A 137 -4.54 11.14 4.79
CA GLU A 137 -3.91 12.16 5.63
C GLU A 137 -3.58 13.40 4.80
N GLY A 138 -3.88 14.59 5.32
CA GLY A 138 -3.38 15.82 4.74
C GLY A 138 -3.98 17.05 5.41
N ASP A 139 -3.34 18.21 5.17
CA ASP A 139 -3.76 19.49 5.73
C ASP A 139 -4.00 19.49 7.26
N GLY A 140 -3.27 18.64 8.00
CA GLY A 140 -3.32 18.56 9.46
C GLY A 140 -4.47 17.74 10.05
N TYR A 141 -5.16 16.93 9.24
CA TYR A 141 -6.17 15.99 9.72
C TYR A 141 -6.04 14.63 9.02
N LEU A 142 -6.66 13.63 9.64
CA LEU A 142 -6.88 12.31 9.04
C LEU A 142 -8.34 12.18 8.63
N VAL A 143 -8.62 11.51 7.51
CA VAL A 143 -9.98 11.16 7.10
C VAL A 143 -10.12 9.66 7.09
N LEU A 144 -11.08 9.17 7.88
CA LEU A 144 -11.50 7.78 7.88
C LEU A 144 -12.74 7.65 7.00
N TYR A 145 -12.66 6.87 5.93
CA TYR A 145 -13.74 6.67 4.96
C TYR A 145 -14.21 5.21 4.93
N ASN A 146 -15.52 5.02 5.06
CA ASN A 146 -16.16 3.72 4.94
C ASN A 146 -16.75 3.57 3.53
N PRO A 147 -16.16 2.72 2.67
CA PRO A 147 -16.64 2.56 1.30
C PRO A 147 -17.99 1.82 1.19
N SER A 148 -18.45 1.15 2.25
CA SER A 148 -19.71 0.40 2.25
C SER A 148 -20.90 1.29 2.56
N THR A 149 -20.72 2.28 3.44
CA THR A 149 -21.76 3.26 3.81
C THR A 149 -21.60 4.59 3.09
N ASN A 150 -20.45 4.82 2.43
CA ASN A 150 -20.04 6.08 1.85
C ASN A 150 -19.97 7.23 2.88
N GLU A 151 -19.70 6.89 4.14
CA GLU A 151 -19.54 7.84 5.22
C GLU A 151 -18.05 8.13 5.43
N HIS A 152 -17.74 9.36 5.83
CA HIS A 152 -16.38 9.75 6.22
C HIS A 152 -16.40 10.51 7.53
N LYS A 153 -15.29 10.40 8.27
CA LYS A 153 -15.07 11.09 9.54
C LYS A 153 -13.71 11.79 9.49
N TYR A 154 -13.72 13.10 9.71
CA TYR A 154 -12.50 13.88 9.94
C TYR A 154 -12.03 13.64 11.39
N LEU A 155 -10.76 13.31 11.52
CA LEU A 155 -10.05 13.17 12.78
C LEU A 155 -9.06 14.33 12.81
N GLU A 156 -9.43 15.40 13.49
CA GLU A 156 -8.56 16.52 13.76
C GLU A 156 -7.64 16.17 14.94
N ASP A 157 -6.42 16.69 14.92
CA ASP A 157 -5.58 16.72 16.12
C ASP A 157 -6.30 17.54 17.20
N HIS A 158 -7.04 16.87 18.08
CA HIS A 158 -7.31 17.40 19.42
C HIS A 158 -6.10 17.08 20.30
N CYS A 159 -4.99 17.76 20.03
CA CYS A 159 -3.91 17.87 21.00
C CYS A 159 -4.25 19.09 21.89
N PRO A 160 -4.67 18.90 23.16
CA PRO A 160 -4.85 20.01 24.10
C PRO A 160 -3.51 20.70 24.44
#